data_AF-A0A453BVJ8-F1
#
_entry.id   AF-A0A453BVJ8-F1
#
_cell.length_a   1.000
_cell.length_b   1.000
_cell.length_c   1.000
_cell.angle_alpha   90.00
_cell.angle_beta   90.00
_cell.angle_gamma   90.00
#
_symmetry.space_group_name_H-M   'P 1'
#
loop_
_entity.id
_entity.type
_entity.pdbx_description
1 polymer ?
#
loop_
_entity_poly.entity_id
_entity_poly.type
_entity_poly.pdbx_seq_one_letter_code
_entity_poly.pdbx_strand_id
1 'polypeptide(L)'
;MDVFNVTDRDGNKVLDTPTISYIQTTLEAEDCYYPEARNTVGIVPSEEYTSIELTGTDRPGLLSEVCAVLAGMQCAVRSAELWTHNTRVAAVVQVTDAAKAAGGAIEDEARIADISRRLDNLLRGQNVVRAAAAASLTHKERRLHQMMFEDRDYGAAGRPDPRTEVSVTHCAERGYTVVVVRCRDRPKLLFDTVCTITDMQYVVHHGTVSSEAGGGAYQEYYIRHVDGHPVSSEAERRRVVQCLEAAVERRTADGLELEVRTDDRAGLLSDVTRIFRENGLTIRRAEISSEDGEAVDTFYLSDPQGHPVEAKTIEAIRAQIGEATLRVKNNPLADDGGSSSDVAAGSTAFLFGNLFKFYRPFQNFGLIKLY
;
A
#
# COMPACT_ATOMS: atom_id res chain seq x y z
N MET A 1 27.73 -10.97 8.38
CA MET A 1 27.29 -10.17 9.54
C MET A 1 26.55 -8.99 8.96
N ASP A 2 25.24 -8.97 9.13
CA ASP A 2 24.39 -7.91 8.60
C ASP A 2 24.41 -6.74 9.59
N VAL A 3 24.50 -5.52 9.07
CA VAL A 3 24.58 -4.31 9.88
C VAL A 3 23.51 -3.34 9.40
N PHE A 4 22.56 -3.03 10.27
CA PHE A 4 21.47 -2.10 9.98
C PHE A 4 21.65 -0.82 10.81
N ASN A 5 21.62 0.33 10.15
CA ASN A 5 21.51 1.63 10.79
C ASN A 5 20.08 2.15 10.54
N VAL A 6 19.23 2.07 11.56
CA VAL A 6 17.80 2.38 11.45
C VAL A 6 17.52 3.77 12.02
N THR A 7 16.76 4.58 11.28
CA THR A 7 16.22 5.87 11.73
C THR A 7 14.70 5.84 11.74
N ASP A 8 14.08 6.66 12.58
CA ASP A 8 12.64 6.88 12.61
C ASP A 8 12.17 7.77 11.44
N ARG A 9 10.87 8.07 11.40
CA ARG A 9 10.22 8.90 10.38
C ARG A 9 10.72 10.35 10.36
N ASP A 10 11.31 10.81 11.47
CA ASP A 10 11.82 12.16 11.65
C ASP A 10 13.35 12.21 11.40
N GLY A 11 13.94 11.07 10.99
CA GLY A 11 15.37 10.94 10.69
C GLY A 11 16.25 10.74 11.92
N ASN A 12 15.68 10.56 13.11
CA ASN A 12 16.46 10.29 14.32
C ASN A 12 16.84 8.83 14.39
N LYS A 13 18.03 8.53 14.91
CA LYS A 13 18.45 7.15 15.12
C LYS A 13 17.49 6.44 16.07
N VAL A 14 17.03 5.25 15.69
CA VAL A 14 16.23 4.40 16.58
C VAL A 14 17.15 3.89 17.69
N LEU A 15 16.84 4.29 18.92
CA LEU A 15 17.62 3.96 20.12
C LEU A 15 16.77 3.27 21.19
N ASP A 16 15.46 3.20 21.00
CA ASP A 16 14.56 2.63 21.99
C ASP A 16 14.65 1.10 22.01
N THR A 17 14.92 0.57 23.19
CA THR A 17 15.07 -0.87 23.40
C THR A 17 13.87 -1.67 22.92
N PRO A 18 12.59 -1.26 23.15
CA PRO A 18 11.44 -2.04 22.69
C PRO A 18 11.40 -2.23 21.17
N THR A 19 11.61 -1.17 20.38
CA THR A 19 11.63 -1.27 18.91
C THR A 19 12.83 -2.08 18.44
N ILE A 20 14.02 -1.89 19.03
CA ILE A 20 15.20 -2.68 18.68
C ILE A 20 14.97 -4.17 18.96
N SER A 21 14.45 -4.52 20.15
CA SER A 21 14.11 -5.90 20.52
C SER A 21 13.05 -6.49 19.59
N TYR A 22 12.04 -5.71 19.21
CA TYR A 22 11.02 -6.15 18.26
C TYR A 22 11.61 -6.45 16.88
N ILE A 23 12.46 -5.56 16.35
CA ILE A 23 13.15 -5.75 15.07
C ILE A 23 14.03 -7.01 15.13
N GLN A 24 14.85 -7.17 16.18
CA GLN A 24 15.70 -8.34 16.37
C GLN A 24 14.88 -9.62 16.41
N THR A 25 13.84 -9.66 17.24
CA THR A 25 12.96 -10.84 17.36
C THR A 25 12.31 -11.19 16.02
N THR A 26 11.88 -10.18 15.25
CA THR A 26 11.25 -10.39 13.94
C THR A 26 12.24 -10.91 12.90
N LEU A 27 13.49 -10.45 12.92
CA LEU A 27 14.55 -10.90 12.01
C LEU A 27 15.12 -12.29 12.39
N GLU A 28 15.10 -12.62 13.68
CA GLU A 28 15.59 -13.91 14.22
C GLU A 28 14.53 -15.02 14.17
N ALA A 29 13.24 -14.66 14.07
CA ALA A 29 12.16 -15.64 13.92
C ALA A 29 12.33 -16.39 12.60
N GLU A 30 12.64 -17.69 12.66
CA GLU A 30 12.82 -18.57 11.49
C GLU A 30 11.55 -18.66 10.61
N ASP A 31 10.39 -18.23 11.10
CA ASP A 31 9.12 -18.18 10.36
C ASP A 31 9.09 -17.12 9.23
N CYS A 32 10.09 -16.24 9.15
CA CYS A 32 10.24 -15.32 8.00
C CYS A 32 11.05 -15.92 6.83
N TYR A 33 11.50 -17.18 6.93
CA TYR A 33 12.03 -17.90 5.77
C TYR A 33 10.91 -18.04 4.74
N TYR A 34 11.02 -17.26 3.67
CA TYR A 34 10.32 -17.47 2.42
C TYR A 34 10.32 -18.97 2.12
N PRO A 35 9.15 -19.64 2.02
CA PRO A 35 9.13 -21.07 1.79
C PRO A 35 9.91 -21.35 0.49
N GLU A 36 11.07 -21.97 0.66
CA GLU A 36 11.92 -22.40 -0.43
C GLU A 36 11.09 -23.32 -1.34
N ALA A 37 11.19 -23.06 -2.64
CA ALA A 37 10.78 -23.97 -3.69
C ALA A 37 9.31 -24.44 -3.66
N ARG A 38 8.38 -23.50 -3.89
CA ARG A 38 7.25 -23.65 -4.82
C ARG A 38 6.54 -22.32 -4.99
N ASN A 39 6.35 -21.89 -6.24
CA ASN A 39 5.50 -20.76 -6.65
C ASN A 39 4.00 -21.01 -6.40
N THR A 40 3.66 -21.50 -5.22
CA THR A 40 2.31 -21.68 -4.72
C THR A 40 2.36 -21.26 -3.26
N VAL A 41 1.94 -20.02 -2.99
CA VAL A 41 1.56 -19.63 -1.62
C VAL A 41 0.63 -20.73 -1.10
N GLY A 42 1.03 -21.38 -0.01
CA GLY A 42 0.24 -22.45 0.60
C GLY A 42 -1.17 -21.94 0.85
N ILE A 43 -2.13 -22.52 0.15
CA ILE A 43 -3.56 -22.29 0.33
C ILE A 43 -3.93 -22.96 1.66
N VAL A 44 -3.76 -22.26 2.77
CA VAL A 44 -4.34 -22.69 4.05
C VAL A 44 -5.74 -22.09 4.12
N PRO A 45 -6.80 -22.92 4.24
CA PRO A 45 -8.16 -22.44 4.42
C PRO A 45 -8.24 -21.46 5.59
N SER A 46 -8.75 -20.26 5.33
CA SER A 46 -9.13 -19.32 6.39
C SER A 46 -10.64 -19.40 6.53
N GLU A 47 -11.13 -19.73 7.72
CA GLU A 47 -12.57 -19.67 8.01
C GLU A 47 -13.07 -18.21 8.12
N GLU A 48 -12.14 -17.24 8.19
CA GLU A 48 -12.46 -15.85 8.48
C GLU A 48 -12.88 -15.03 7.25
N TYR A 49 -12.31 -15.30 6.08
CA TYR A 49 -12.56 -14.50 4.87
C TYR A 49 -12.31 -15.28 3.57
N THR A 50 -12.94 -14.82 2.49
CA THR A 50 -12.69 -15.26 1.11
C THR A 50 -11.76 -14.25 0.44
N SER A 51 -10.70 -14.72 -0.23
CA SER A 51 -9.79 -13.85 -0.97
C SER A 51 -10.16 -13.81 -2.46
N ILE A 52 -10.13 -12.60 -3.03
CA ILE A 52 -10.38 -12.32 -4.44
C ILE A 52 -9.16 -11.58 -4.98
N GLU A 53 -8.47 -12.18 -5.93
CA GLU A 53 -7.40 -11.57 -6.70
C GLU A 53 -7.94 -11.11 -8.06
N LEU A 54 -7.64 -9.88 -8.44
CA LEU A 54 -8.02 -9.28 -9.72
C LEU A 54 -6.77 -8.74 -10.41
N THR A 55 -6.57 -9.14 -11.67
CA THR A 55 -5.50 -8.60 -12.52
C THR A 55 -6.06 -8.27 -13.89
N GLY A 56 -5.69 -7.13 -14.45
CA GLY A 56 -6.10 -6.81 -15.81
C GLY A 56 -5.73 -5.42 -16.31
N THR A 57 -6.40 -5.01 -17.39
CA THR A 57 -6.26 -3.65 -17.94
C THR A 57 -7.14 -2.66 -17.16
N ASP A 58 -6.52 -1.62 -16.61
CA ASP A 58 -7.19 -0.55 -15.89
C ASP A 58 -7.95 0.39 -16.84
N ARG A 59 -9.05 0.95 -16.34
CA ARG A 59 -9.81 2.01 -17.01
C ARG A 59 -10.51 2.90 -15.97
N PRO A 60 -10.77 4.18 -16.30
CA PRO A 60 -11.55 5.05 -15.44
C PRO A 60 -12.88 4.42 -14.99
N GLY A 61 -13.10 4.37 -13.68
CA GLY A 61 -14.32 3.84 -13.07
C GLY A 61 -14.36 2.32 -12.87
N LEU A 62 -13.36 1.54 -13.33
CA LEU A 62 -13.33 0.09 -13.11
C LEU A 62 -13.47 -0.27 -11.63
N LEU A 63 -12.75 0.43 -10.76
CA LEU A 63 -12.80 0.13 -9.33
C LEU A 63 -14.15 0.38 -8.68
N SER A 64 -14.81 1.45 -9.07
CA SER A 64 -16.17 1.73 -8.62
C SER A 64 -17.13 0.62 -9.08
N GLU A 65 -16.95 0.08 -10.29
CA GLU A 65 -17.75 -1.04 -10.80
C GLU A 65 -17.48 -2.34 -10.03
N VAL A 66 -16.20 -2.64 -9.71
CA VAL A 66 -15.83 -3.79 -8.88
C VAL A 66 -16.47 -3.68 -7.49
N CYS A 67 -16.34 -2.52 -6.84
CA CYS A 67 -16.93 -2.30 -5.52
C CYS A 67 -18.46 -2.40 -5.54
N ALA A 68 -19.10 -1.91 -6.60
CA ALA A 68 -20.54 -2.03 -6.79
C ALA A 68 -21.00 -3.48 -6.98
N VAL A 69 -20.23 -4.31 -7.71
CA VAL A 69 -20.51 -5.75 -7.83
C VAL A 69 -20.38 -6.46 -6.50
N LEU A 70 -19.31 -6.20 -5.74
CA LEU A 70 -19.11 -6.79 -4.41
C LEU A 70 -20.24 -6.41 -3.45
N ALA A 71 -20.60 -5.12 -3.40
CA ALA A 71 -21.70 -4.64 -2.58
C ALA A 71 -23.05 -5.26 -3.00
N GLY A 72 -23.33 -5.33 -4.30
CA GLY A 72 -24.55 -5.96 -4.83
C GLY A 72 -24.64 -7.46 -4.58
N MET A 73 -23.50 -8.13 -4.43
CA MET A 73 -23.39 -9.55 -4.06
C MET A 73 -23.31 -9.77 -2.54
N GLN A 74 -23.60 -8.74 -1.73
CA GLN A 74 -23.55 -8.78 -0.27
C GLN A 74 -22.20 -9.25 0.28
N CYS A 75 -21.11 -8.87 -0.40
CA CYS A 75 -19.74 -9.08 0.07
C CYS A 75 -19.31 -7.86 0.86
N ALA A 76 -19.06 -8.01 2.15
CA ALA A 76 -18.43 -6.98 2.96
C ALA A 76 -16.92 -7.03 2.74
N VAL A 77 -16.28 -5.90 2.45
CA VAL A 77 -14.83 -5.84 2.24
C VAL A 77 -14.17 -5.64 3.59
N ARG A 78 -13.48 -6.67 4.10
CA ARG A 78 -12.73 -6.59 5.36
C ARG A 78 -11.40 -5.89 5.16
N SER A 79 -10.71 -6.20 4.08
CA SER A 79 -9.49 -5.49 3.70
C SER A 79 -9.25 -5.60 2.21
N ALA A 80 -8.55 -4.63 1.64
CA ALA A 80 -8.14 -4.69 0.25
C ALA A 80 -6.86 -3.91 0.02
N GLU A 81 -6.05 -4.36 -0.92
CA GLU A 81 -4.93 -3.60 -1.46
C GLU A 81 -5.00 -3.60 -2.97
N LEU A 82 -4.71 -2.46 -3.56
CA LEU A 82 -4.79 -2.28 -5.00
C LEU A 82 -3.71 -1.36 -5.52
N TRP A 83 -3.10 -1.75 -6.64
CA TRP A 83 -2.18 -0.93 -7.42
C TRP A 83 -2.65 -0.80 -8.87
N THR A 84 -2.37 0.36 -9.46
CA THR A 84 -2.45 0.58 -10.91
C THR A 84 -1.14 1.15 -11.42
N HIS A 85 -0.66 0.64 -12.54
CA HIS A 85 0.60 1.07 -13.14
C HIS A 85 0.58 0.74 -14.64
N ASN A 86 0.99 1.68 -15.49
CA ASN A 86 1.02 1.48 -16.95
C ASN A 86 -0.24 0.82 -17.55
N THR A 87 -1.41 1.37 -17.21
CA THR A 87 -2.74 0.84 -17.57
C THR A 87 -3.03 -0.59 -17.14
N ARG A 88 -2.25 -1.15 -16.22
CA ARG A 88 -2.51 -2.43 -15.55
C ARG A 88 -3.05 -2.17 -14.16
N VAL A 89 -3.88 -3.08 -13.67
CA VAL A 89 -4.40 -3.08 -12.30
C VAL A 89 -4.15 -4.45 -11.67
N ALA A 90 -3.78 -4.45 -10.40
CA ALA A 90 -3.77 -5.63 -9.55
C ALA A 90 -4.47 -5.30 -8.24
N ALA A 91 -5.33 -6.19 -7.76
CA ALA A 91 -6.04 -6.04 -6.50
C ALA A 91 -6.09 -7.37 -5.75
N VAL A 92 -5.88 -7.30 -4.44
CA VAL A 92 -6.12 -8.40 -3.49
C VAL A 92 -7.17 -7.93 -2.52
N VAL A 93 -8.33 -8.57 -2.52
CA VAL A 93 -9.50 -8.19 -1.72
C VAL A 93 -9.87 -9.35 -0.80
N GLN A 94 -9.99 -9.08 0.49
CA GLN A 94 -10.52 -10.02 1.47
C GLN A 94 -11.96 -9.63 1.78
N VAL A 95 -12.89 -10.53 1.47
CA VAL A 95 -14.32 -10.32 1.66
C VAL A 95 -14.90 -11.30 2.66
N THR A 96 -15.93 -10.85 3.36
CA THR A 96 -16.76 -11.67 4.24
C THR A 96 -18.20 -11.65 3.77
N ASP A 97 -18.97 -12.65 4.21
CA ASP A 97 -20.40 -12.69 3.95
C ASP A 97 -21.15 -11.68 4.81
N ALA A 98 -21.69 -10.62 4.20
CA ALA A 98 -22.44 -9.60 4.92
C ALA A 98 -23.75 -10.12 5.53
N ALA A 99 -24.25 -11.29 5.09
CA ALA A 99 -25.42 -11.93 5.69
C ALA A 99 -25.10 -12.61 7.03
N LYS A 100 -23.84 -12.96 7.30
CA LYS A 100 -23.40 -13.56 8.56
C LYS A 100 -23.15 -12.46 9.59
N ALA A 101 -23.91 -12.44 10.68
CA ALA A 101 -23.79 -11.43 11.74
C ALA A 101 -22.40 -11.38 12.42
N ALA A 102 -21.65 -12.48 12.39
CA ALA A 102 -20.29 -12.57 12.92
C ALA A 102 -19.20 -12.27 11.87
N GLY A 103 -19.58 -11.95 10.62
CA GLY A 103 -18.66 -12.07 9.48
C GLY A 103 -18.27 -13.53 9.21
N GLY A 104 -17.36 -13.75 8.26
CA GLY A 104 -16.84 -15.08 7.93
C GLY A 104 -16.70 -15.29 6.43
N ALA A 105 -15.93 -16.32 6.06
CA ALA A 105 -15.71 -16.67 4.67
C ALA A 105 -17.04 -17.02 3.96
N ILE A 106 -17.10 -16.67 2.68
CA ILE A 106 -18.12 -17.16 1.75
C ILE A 106 -17.71 -18.59 1.38
N GLU A 107 -18.46 -19.57 1.88
CA GLU A 107 -18.21 -21.01 1.67
C GLU A 107 -18.96 -21.57 0.47
N ASP A 108 -20.04 -20.91 0.04
CA ASP A 108 -20.86 -21.35 -1.08
C ASP A 108 -20.10 -21.22 -2.41
N GLU A 109 -19.65 -22.35 -2.94
CA GLU A 109 -18.94 -22.44 -4.22
C GLU A 109 -19.74 -21.85 -5.39
N ALA A 110 -21.07 -22.01 -5.42
CA ALA A 110 -21.90 -21.44 -6.48
C ALA A 110 -21.93 -19.92 -6.39
N ARG A 111 -21.96 -19.36 -5.17
CA ARG A 111 -21.84 -17.91 -4.95
C ARG A 111 -20.46 -17.38 -5.32
N ILE A 112 -19.39 -18.07 -4.95
CA ILE A 112 -18.01 -17.70 -5.35
C ILE A 112 -17.87 -17.72 -6.88
N ALA A 113 -18.43 -18.73 -7.54
CA ALA A 113 -18.45 -18.81 -9.00
C ALA A 113 -19.24 -17.66 -9.63
N ASP A 114 -20.39 -17.27 -9.07
CA ASP A 114 -21.16 -16.13 -9.58
C ASP A 114 -20.44 -14.80 -9.38
N ILE A 115 -19.79 -14.59 -8.22
CA ILE A 115 -18.93 -13.42 -7.96
C ILE A 115 -17.81 -13.36 -9.00
N SER A 116 -17.08 -14.46 -9.18
CA SER A 116 -15.97 -14.55 -10.13
C SER A 116 -16.42 -14.23 -11.55
N ARG A 117 -17.54 -14.83 -11.98
CA ARG A 117 -18.14 -14.59 -13.29
C ARG A 117 -18.54 -13.13 -13.50
N ARG A 118 -19.13 -12.47 -12.49
CA ARG A 118 -19.52 -11.05 -12.59
C ARG A 118 -18.31 -10.13 -12.69
N LEU A 119 -17.28 -10.38 -11.89
CA LEU A 119 -16.03 -9.62 -11.92
C LEU A 119 -15.27 -9.83 -13.24
N ASP A 120 -15.25 -11.04 -13.76
CA ASP A 120 -14.65 -11.36 -15.07
C ASP A 120 -15.33 -10.58 -16.21
N ASN A 121 -16.67 -10.48 -16.19
CA ASN A 121 -17.40 -9.67 -17.16
C ASN A 121 -17.04 -8.17 -17.14
N LEU A 122 -16.60 -7.64 -15.98
CA LEU A 122 -16.12 -6.26 -15.89
C LEU A 122 -14.71 -6.10 -16.47
N LEU A 123 -13.89 -7.15 -16.38
CA LEU A 123 -12.52 -7.16 -16.86
C LEU A 123 -12.51 -7.70 -18.29
N ARG A 124 -12.74 -6.84 -19.28
CA ARG A 124 -12.71 -7.21 -20.72
C ARG A 124 -11.30 -7.65 -21.17
N GLY A 125 -11.14 -8.84 -21.76
CA GLY A 125 -9.90 -9.26 -22.43
C GLY A 125 -9.14 -10.40 -21.72
N GLN A 126 -7.80 -10.41 -21.81
CA GLN A 126 -6.91 -11.35 -21.10
C GLN A 126 -6.71 -10.89 -19.65
N ASN A 127 -7.78 -10.93 -18.85
CA ASN A 127 -7.72 -10.59 -17.43
C ASN A 127 -7.92 -11.85 -16.60
N VAL A 128 -7.47 -11.81 -15.34
CA VAL A 128 -7.49 -12.97 -14.45
C VAL A 128 -8.23 -12.57 -13.18
N VAL A 129 -9.34 -13.27 -12.91
CA VAL A 129 -10.03 -13.25 -11.62
C VAL A 129 -9.79 -14.58 -10.94
N ARG A 130 -9.25 -14.56 -9.73
CA ARG A 130 -9.13 -15.76 -8.88
C ARG A 130 -9.83 -15.47 -7.55
N ALA A 131 -10.98 -16.08 -7.34
CA ALA A 131 -11.62 -16.08 -6.04
C ALA A 131 -11.43 -17.45 -5.40
N ALA A 132 -10.94 -17.48 -4.15
CA ALA A 132 -10.77 -18.70 -3.38
C ALA A 132 -11.13 -18.46 -1.92
N ALA A 133 -11.86 -19.39 -1.33
CA ALA A 133 -12.25 -19.36 0.08
C ALA A 133 -11.08 -19.63 1.06
N ALA A 134 -9.82 -19.55 0.62
CA ALA A 134 -8.73 -20.23 1.33
C ALA A 134 -7.30 -19.73 1.06
N ALA A 135 -7.08 -18.50 0.60
CA ALA A 135 -5.71 -18.01 0.41
C ALA A 135 -5.24 -17.19 1.62
N SER A 136 -4.50 -17.82 2.55
CA SER A 136 -3.68 -17.09 3.52
C SER A 136 -2.58 -16.34 2.78
N LEU A 137 -2.88 -15.12 2.34
CA LEU A 137 -1.86 -14.20 1.88
C LEU A 137 -1.26 -13.55 3.12
N THR A 138 -0.16 -14.10 3.62
CA THR A 138 0.58 -13.52 4.76
C THR A 138 1.01 -12.09 4.47
N HIS A 139 1.15 -11.71 3.19
CA HIS A 139 1.52 -10.36 2.78
C HIS A 139 0.88 -9.95 1.43
N LYS A 140 -0.24 -9.20 1.48
CA LYS A 140 -0.98 -8.72 0.29
C LYS A 140 -0.10 -7.92 -0.68
N GLU A 141 0.75 -7.03 -0.17
CA GLU A 141 1.68 -6.25 -1.03
C GLU A 141 2.70 -7.12 -1.78
N ARG A 142 3.18 -8.21 -1.16
CA ARG A 142 4.08 -9.17 -1.82
C ARG A 142 3.36 -9.86 -2.99
N ARG A 143 2.09 -10.21 -2.78
CA ARG A 143 1.26 -10.81 -3.83
C ARG A 143 0.97 -9.84 -4.96
N LEU A 144 0.72 -8.56 -4.65
CA LEU A 144 0.56 -7.52 -5.67
C LEU A 144 1.82 -7.34 -6.54
N HIS A 145 3.02 -7.43 -5.96
CA HIS A 145 4.27 -7.46 -6.73
C HIS A 145 4.30 -8.59 -7.76
N GLN A 146 4.00 -9.80 -7.33
CA GLN A 146 3.96 -10.99 -8.20
C GLN A 146 2.91 -10.83 -9.30
N MET A 147 1.70 -10.39 -8.94
CA MET A 147 0.61 -10.17 -9.90
C MET A 147 0.99 -9.13 -10.95
N MET A 148 1.57 -7.98 -10.54
CA MET A 148 2.02 -6.95 -11.49
C MET A 148 3.14 -7.44 -12.41
N PHE A 149 4.09 -8.21 -11.87
CA PHE A 149 5.17 -8.80 -12.65
C PHE A 149 4.66 -9.83 -13.67
N GLU A 150 3.78 -10.75 -13.25
CA GLU A 150 3.12 -11.73 -14.12
C GLU A 150 2.35 -11.04 -15.26
N ASP A 151 1.72 -9.90 -14.95
CA ASP A 151 0.91 -9.10 -15.87
C ASP A 151 1.72 -8.16 -16.78
N ARG A 152 3.03 -8.05 -16.54
CA ARG A 152 4.01 -7.27 -17.31
C ARG A 152 3.72 -5.77 -17.36
N ASP A 153 3.38 -5.18 -16.22
CA ASP A 153 3.20 -3.73 -16.08
C ASP A 153 4.47 -2.92 -16.44
N TYR A 154 5.65 -3.53 -16.35
CA TYR A 154 6.94 -2.95 -16.75
C TYR A 154 7.16 -2.84 -18.27
N GLY A 155 6.30 -3.45 -19.09
CA GLY A 155 6.49 -3.51 -20.55
C GLY A 155 5.91 -2.34 -21.33
N ALA A 156 5.10 -1.48 -20.71
CA ALA A 156 4.40 -0.38 -21.38
C ALA A 156 5.17 0.94 -21.30
N ALA A 157 5.09 1.73 -22.38
CA ALA A 157 5.86 2.96 -22.60
C ALA A 157 5.35 4.16 -21.78
N GLY A 158 5.28 4.02 -20.46
CA GLY A 158 5.27 5.16 -19.56
C GLY A 158 6.56 5.97 -19.74
N ARG A 159 6.50 7.29 -19.59
CA ARG A 159 7.74 8.06 -19.47
C ARG A 159 8.35 7.72 -18.10
N PRO A 160 9.60 7.22 -18.05
CA PRO A 160 10.28 7.00 -16.79
C PRO A 160 10.28 8.29 -15.98
N ASP A 161 10.06 8.21 -14.67
CA ASP A 161 10.30 9.37 -13.81
C ASP A 161 11.79 9.76 -13.96
N PRO A 162 12.13 10.96 -14.44
CA PRO A 162 13.52 11.37 -14.60
C PRO A 162 14.30 11.37 -13.28
N ARG A 163 13.61 11.27 -12.14
CA ARG A 163 14.20 11.14 -10.80
C ARG A 163 14.57 9.70 -10.43
N THR A 164 14.18 8.71 -11.22
CA THR A 164 14.53 7.29 -11.04
C THR A 164 15.58 6.89 -12.06
N GLU A 165 16.74 6.45 -11.59
CA GLU A 165 17.82 5.93 -12.40
C GLU A 165 18.14 4.49 -11.96
N VAL A 166 18.04 3.55 -12.90
CA VAL A 166 18.44 2.16 -12.68
C VAL A 166 19.58 1.81 -13.64
N SER A 167 20.72 1.40 -13.09
CA SER A 167 21.84 0.91 -13.88
C SER A 167 22.11 -0.56 -13.57
N VAL A 168 22.39 -1.33 -14.62
CA VAL A 168 22.72 -2.76 -14.54
C VAL A 168 24.04 -2.96 -15.26
N THR A 169 25.06 -3.42 -14.54
CA THR A 169 26.42 -3.60 -15.04
C THR A 169 26.98 -4.97 -14.67
N HIS A 170 27.80 -5.54 -15.56
CA HIS A 170 28.41 -6.84 -15.32
C HIS A 170 29.73 -6.68 -14.56
N CYS A 171 29.87 -7.35 -13.42
CA CYS A 171 31.12 -7.42 -12.66
C CYS A 171 31.88 -8.69 -13.05
N ALA A 172 32.76 -8.56 -14.05
CA ALA A 172 33.47 -9.70 -14.65
C ALA A 172 34.40 -10.45 -13.69
N GLU A 173 35.00 -9.75 -12.73
CA GLU A 173 35.98 -10.35 -11.80
C GLU A 173 35.35 -11.32 -10.81
N ARG A 174 34.04 -11.20 -10.54
CA ARG A 174 33.34 -11.99 -9.52
C ARG A 174 32.10 -12.71 -10.04
N GLY A 175 31.80 -12.61 -11.34
CA GLY A 175 30.64 -13.26 -11.94
C GLY A 175 29.31 -12.81 -11.32
N TYR A 176 29.20 -11.55 -10.93
CA TYR A 176 27.97 -10.94 -10.43
C TYR A 176 27.45 -9.91 -11.43
N THR A 177 26.15 -9.65 -11.36
CA THR A 177 25.57 -8.42 -11.94
C THR A 177 25.40 -7.41 -10.82
N VAL A 178 25.86 -6.18 -11.04
CA VAL A 178 25.68 -5.06 -10.12
C VAL A 178 24.49 -4.25 -10.62
N VAL A 179 23.49 -4.11 -9.76
CA VAL A 179 22.31 -3.29 -9.97
C VAL A 179 22.40 -2.09 -9.04
N VAL A 180 22.31 -0.90 -9.59
CA VAL A 180 22.22 0.34 -8.81
C VAL A 180 20.89 1.00 -9.08
N VAL A 181 20.16 1.35 -8.03
CA VAL A 181 18.91 2.10 -8.06
C VAL A 181 19.11 3.42 -7.32
N ARG A 182 18.86 4.52 -8.01
CA ARG A 182 18.80 5.88 -7.44
C ARG A 182 17.42 6.46 -7.66
N CYS A 183 16.76 6.89 -6.59
CA CYS A 183 15.44 7.52 -6.69
C CYS A 183 15.14 8.38 -5.46
N ARG A 184 13.93 8.93 -5.38
CA ARG A 184 13.42 9.54 -4.13
C ARG A 184 13.30 8.47 -3.05
N ASP A 185 13.75 8.77 -1.84
CA ASP A 185 13.56 7.89 -0.69
C ASP A 185 12.09 7.87 -0.26
N ARG A 186 11.63 6.69 0.12
CA ARG A 186 10.27 6.47 0.60
C ARG A 186 10.15 5.18 1.40
N PRO A 187 9.13 5.09 2.26
CA PRO A 187 8.78 3.83 2.91
C PRO A 187 8.65 2.70 1.88
N LYS A 188 9.14 1.52 2.29
CA LYS A 188 9.06 0.25 1.55
C LYS A 188 9.83 0.22 0.21
N LEU A 189 10.68 1.20 -0.09
CA LEU A 189 11.50 1.18 -1.30
C LEU A 189 12.42 -0.06 -1.38
N LEU A 190 13.11 -0.39 -0.28
CA LEU A 190 13.94 -1.61 -0.17
C LEU A 190 13.13 -2.89 -0.40
N PHE A 191 11.92 -2.94 0.16
CA PHE A 191 11.01 -4.06 -0.03
C PHE A 191 10.66 -4.23 -1.51
N ASP A 192 10.35 -3.14 -2.20
CA ASP A 192 9.94 -3.17 -3.61
C ASP A 192 11.07 -3.61 -4.54
N THR A 193 12.29 -3.10 -4.33
CA THR A 193 13.45 -3.45 -5.16
C THR A 193 13.86 -4.90 -4.95
N VAL A 194 13.93 -5.38 -3.70
CA VAL A 194 14.30 -6.77 -3.39
C VAL A 194 13.23 -7.76 -3.86
N CYS A 195 11.94 -7.45 -3.66
CA CYS A 195 10.84 -8.26 -4.19
C CYS A 195 10.96 -8.43 -5.71
N THR A 196 11.22 -7.32 -6.40
CA THR A 196 11.34 -7.31 -7.86
C THR A 196 12.53 -8.14 -8.35
N ILE A 197 13.70 -8.00 -7.72
CA ILE A 197 14.89 -8.83 -8.01
C ILE A 197 14.56 -10.32 -7.82
N THR A 198 13.87 -10.64 -6.73
CA THR A 198 13.48 -12.02 -6.38
C THR A 198 12.45 -12.58 -7.37
N ASP A 199 11.47 -11.79 -7.81
CA ASP A 199 10.43 -12.21 -8.76
C ASP A 199 11.02 -12.50 -10.15
N MET A 200 12.10 -11.81 -10.50
CA MET A 200 12.92 -12.11 -11.68
C MET A 200 13.87 -13.29 -11.48
N GLN A 201 13.78 -14.01 -10.36
CA GLN A 201 14.60 -15.17 -10.00
C GLN A 201 16.09 -14.85 -9.86
N TYR A 202 16.42 -13.66 -9.35
CA TYR A 202 17.78 -13.35 -8.94
C TYR A 202 17.93 -13.41 -7.41
N VAL A 203 19.10 -13.83 -6.96
CA VAL A 203 19.52 -13.89 -5.57
C VAL A 203 20.44 -12.72 -5.28
N VAL A 204 20.12 -11.93 -4.26
CA VAL A 204 20.99 -10.86 -3.75
C VAL A 204 22.05 -11.48 -2.84
N HIS A 205 23.32 -11.38 -3.24
CA HIS A 205 24.46 -11.87 -2.45
C HIS A 205 25.07 -10.78 -1.57
N HIS A 206 25.01 -9.54 -2.02
CA HIS A 206 25.45 -8.38 -1.27
C HIS A 206 24.58 -7.19 -1.62
N GLY A 207 24.28 -6.35 -0.65
CA GLY A 207 23.45 -5.17 -0.81
C GLY A 207 23.97 -4.03 0.04
N THR A 208 23.95 -2.82 -0.51
CA THR A 208 24.16 -1.58 0.24
C THR A 208 22.95 -0.68 -0.01
N VAL A 209 22.39 -0.14 1.06
CA VAL A 209 21.18 0.70 1.02
C VAL A 209 21.48 1.92 1.87
N SER A 210 21.26 3.11 1.31
CA SER A 210 21.48 4.37 2.01
C SER A 210 20.46 5.41 1.59
N SER A 211 19.92 6.12 2.58
CA SER A 211 19.18 7.37 2.37
C SER A 211 20.19 8.51 2.20
N GLU A 212 20.10 9.24 1.09
CA GLU A 212 20.94 10.38 0.74
C GLU A 212 20.33 11.69 1.29
N ALA A 213 21.17 12.69 1.55
CA ALA A 213 20.71 14.01 1.97
C ALA A 213 19.83 14.65 0.87
N GLY A 214 18.71 15.25 1.27
CA GLY A 214 17.73 15.82 0.33
C GLY A 214 16.60 14.87 -0.08
N GLY A 215 16.44 13.74 0.62
CA GLY A 215 15.33 12.81 0.41
C GLY A 215 15.52 11.88 -0.80
N GLY A 216 16.76 11.67 -1.22
CA GLY A 216 17.13 10.65 -2.20
C GLY A 216 17.47 9.32 -1.54
N ALA A 217 17.47 8.24 -2.30
CA ALA A 217 17.88 6.92 -1.88
C ALA A 217 18.84 6.31 -2.90
N TYR A 218 19.85 5.62 -2.40
CA TYR A 218 20.82 4.84 -3.16
C TYR A 218 20.78 3.38 -2.70
N GLN A 219 20.61 2.47 -3.66
CA GLN A 219 20.64 1.04 -3.42
C GLN A 219 21.53 0.35 -4.44
N GLU A 220 22.45 -0.48 -3.96
CA GLU A 220 23.38 -1.26 -4.79
C GLU A 220 23.27 -2.74 -4.43
N TYR A 221 23.02 -3.58 -5.42
CA TYR A 221 22.83 -5.02 -5.25
C TYR A 221 23.78 -5.82 -6.16
N TYR A 222 24.43 -6.81 -5.57
CA TYR A 222 25.21 -7.83 -6.29
C TYR A 222 24.35 -9.06 -6.43
N ILE A 223 23.90 -9.34 -7.65
CA ILE A 223 22.93 -10.38 -7.94
C ILE A 223 23.48 -11.47 -8.86
N ARG A 224 22.95 -12.68 -8.73
CA ARG A 224 23.07 -13.78 -9.69
C ARG A 224 21.71 -14.40 -9.90
N HIS A 225 21.45 -14.92 -11.09
CA HIS A 225 20.24 -15.70 -11.33
C HIS A 225 20.30 -16.98 -10.47
N VAL A 226 19.15 -17.56 -10.16
CA VAL A 226 19.06 -18.82 -9.40
C VAL A 226 19.82 -19.99 -10.04
N ASP A 227 20.11 -19.91 -11.34
CA ASP A 227 20.96 -20.87 -12.05
C ASP A 227 22.48 -20.64 -11.87
N GLY A 228 22.86 -19.60 -11.10
CA GLY A 228 24.24 -19.23 -10.80
C GLY A 228 24.90 -18.25 -11.80
N HIS A 229 24.25 -17.90 -12.91
CA HIS A 229 24.83 -17.03 -13.93
C HIS A 229 24.49 -15.54 -13.68
N PRO A 230 25.36 -14.62 -14.10
CA PRO A 230 25.01 -13.20 -14.15
C PRO A 230 24.06 -12.94 -15.34
N VAL A 231 23.46 -11.73 -15.36
CA VAL A 231 22.71 -11.23 -16.51
C VAL A 231 23.58 -11.33 -17.77
N SER A 232 23.07 -12.02 -18.77
CA SER A 232 23.85 -12.51 -19.90
C SER A 232 23.52 -11.82 -21.23
N SER A 233 22.32 -11.22 -21.34
CA SER A 233 21.84 -10.59 -22.57
C SER A 233 21.33 -9.16 -22.35
N GLU A 234 21.40 -8.33 -23.40
CA GLU A 234 20.88 -6.96 -23.36
C GLU A 234 19.35 -6.93 -23.16
N ALA A 235 18.63 -7.95 -23.63
CA ALA A 235 17.19 -8.06 -23.42
C ALA A 235 16.84 -8.38 -21.95
N GLU A 236 17.62 -9.26 -21.32
CA GLU A 236 17.52 -9.58 -19.89
C GLU A 236 17.88 -8.36 -19.04
N ARG A 237 18.99 -7.68 -19.36
CA ARG A 237 19.41 -6.42 -18.74
C ARG A 237 18.31 -5.36 -18.79
N ARG A 238 17.72 -5.14 -19.97
CA ARG A 238 16.63 -4.17 -20.16
C ARG A 238 15.41 -4.55 -19.34
N ARG A 239 15.07 -5.84 -19.24
CA ARG A 239 13.98 -6.32 -18.41
C ARG A 239 14.22 -6.01 -16.93
N VAL A 240 15.45 -6.23 -16.43
CA VAL A 240 15.82 -5.90 -15.03
C VAL A 240 15.63 -4.41 -14.75
N VAL A 241 16.12 -3.54 -15.65
CA VAL A 241 15.93 -2.08 -15.57
C VAL A 241 14.43 -1.74 -15.50
N GLN A 242 13.65 -2.19 -16.48
CA GLN A 242 12.22 -1.88 -16.58
C GLN A 242 11.42 -2.37 -15.37
N CYS A 243 11.71 -3.56 -14.86
CA CYS A 243 11.01 -4.11 -13.70
C CYS A 243 11.29 -3.27 -12.45
N LEU A 244 12.54 -2.86 -12.25
CA LEU A 244 12.93 -2.03 -11.10
C LEU A 244 12.36 -0.61 -11.20
N GLU A 245 12.40 0.01 -12.38
CA GLU A 245 11.76 1.31 -12.63
C GLU A 245 10.26 1.23 -12.30
N ALA A 246 9.55 0.22 -12.84
CA ALA A 246 8.14 0.01 -12.55
C ALA A 246 7.87 -0.19 -11.05
N ALA A 247 8.69 -0.98 -10.36
CA ALA A 247 8.53 -1.22 -8.93
C ALA A 247 8.70 0.05 -8.07
N VAL A 248 9.63 0.93 -8.45
CA VAL A 248 9.79 2.24 -7.83
C VAL A 248 8.55 3.10 -8.10
N GLU A 249 8.14 3.17 -9.38
CA GLU A 249 7.08 4.03 -9.92
C GLU A 249 5.68 3.73 -9.39
N ARG A 250 5.35 2.45 -9.15
CA ARG A 250 4.06 2.00 -8.59
C ARG A 250 3.63 2.75 -7.32
N ARG A 251 4.59 3.27 -6.53
CA ARG A 251 4.36 3.97 -5.26
C ARG A 251 4.89 5.40 -5.22
N THR A 252 5.55 5.89 -6.26
CA THR A 252 6.04 7.29 -6.34
C THR A 252 5.10 8.21 -7.13
N ALA A 253 3.97 7.72 -7.65
CA ALA A 253 3.01 8.55 -8.35
C ALA A 253 2.59 9.73 -7.45
N ASP A 254 3.06 10.94 -7.82
CA ASP A 254 2.71 12.20 -7.18
C ASP A 254 1.20 12.41 -7.31
N GLY A 255 0.47 12.14 -6.23
CA GLY A 255 -0.99 12.13 -6.22
C GLY A 255 -1.56 12.63 -4.90
N LEU A 256 -2.85 12.97 -4.91
CA LEU A 256 -3.60 13.34 -3.72
C LEU A 256 -3.77 12.11 -2.84
N GLU A 257 -3.30 12.18 -1.59
CA GLU A 257 -3.53 11.13 -0.59
C GLU A 257 -4.69 11.52 0.32
N LEU A 258 -5.76 10.71 0.26
CA LEU A 258 -6.95 10.87 1.09
C LEU A 258 -7.08 9.69 2.04
N GLU A 259 -7.40 9.98 3.30
CA GLU A 259 -7.80 8.99 4.30
C GLU A 259 -9.29 9.19 4.61
N VAL A 260 -10.07 8.13 4.50
CA VAL A 260 -11.47 8.06 4.92
C VAL A 260 -11.52 7.28 6.22
N ARG A 261 -12.03 7.91 7.29
CA ARG A 261 -12.26 7.26 8.59
C ARG A 261 -13.70 7.44 9.02
N THR A 262 -14.42 6.34 9.17
CA THR A 262 -15.84 6.35 9.57
C THR A 262 -16.28 4.97 10.07
N ASP A 263 -17.46 4.90 10.69
CA ASP A 263 -18.10 3.63 11.01
C ASP A 263 -18.33 2.84 9.71
N ASP A 264 -17.86 1.59 9.70
CA ASP A 264 -18.00 0.73 8.54
C ASP A 264 -19.46 0.32 8.35
N ARG A 265 -19.88 0.32 7.08
CA ARG A 265 -21.22 -0.09 6.68
C ARG A 265 -21.19 -0.76 5.33
N ALA A 266 -22.13 -1.67 5.12
CA ALA A 266 -22.34 -2.29 3.82
C ALA A 266 -22.45 -1.23 2.71
N GLY A 267 -21.61 -1.36 1.68
CA GLY A 267 -21.59 -0.47 0.52
C GLY A 267 -20.76 0.82 0.67
N LEU A 268 -20.15 1.10 1.84
CA LEU A 268 -19.34 2.32 2.05
C LEU A 268 -18.28 2.50 0.95
N LEU A 269 -17.46 1.48 0.73
CA LEU A 269 -16.41 1.51 -0.30
C LEU A 269 -16.97 1.74 -1.71
N SER A 270 -18.16 1.18 -2.01
CA SER A 270 -18.84 1.42 -3.28
C SER A 270 -19.28 2.87 -3.44
N ASP A 271 -19.79 3.49 -2.38
CA ASP A 271 -20.22 4.89 -2.40
C ASP A 271 -19.02 5.84 -2.55
N VAL A 272 -17.96 5.62 -1.77
CA VAL A 272 -16.73 6.44 -1.80
C VAL A 272 -16.07 6.36 -3.17
N THR A 273 -15.84 5.16 -3.70
CA THR A 273 -15.22 4.99 -5.03
C THR A 273 -16.11 5.53 -6.15
N ARG A 274 -17.44 5.51 -5.99
CA ARG A 274 -18.37 6.17 -6.91
C ARG A 274 -18.24 7.68 -6.89
N ILE A 275 -18.13 8.31 -5.72
CA ILE A 275 -17.90 9.76 -5.60
C ILE A 275 -16.60 10.15 -6.32
N PHE A 276 -15.51 9.39 -6.14
CA PHE A 276 -14.27 9.66 -6.87
C PHE A 276 -14.45 9.58 -8.39
N ARG A 277 -15.14 8.54 -8.88
CA ARG A 277 -15.46 8.39 -10.31
C ARG A 277 -16.30 9.55 -10.84
N GLU A 278 -17.35 9.97 -10.12
CA GLU A 278 -18.26 11.05 -10.53
C GLU A 278 -17.56 12.41 -10.56
N ASN A 279 -16.52 12.59 -9.74
CA ASN A 279 -15.63 13.76 -9.77
C ASN A 279 -14.44 13.62 -10.75
N GLY A 280 -14.44 12.58 -11.60
CA GLY A 280 -13.43 12.39 -12.64
C GLY A 280 -12.06 11.94 -12.13
N LEU A 281 -11.97 11.40 -10.92
CA LEU A 281 -10.71 10.92 -10.34
C LEU A 281 -10.44 9.45 -10.69
N THR A 282 -9.14 9.14 -10.78
CA THR A 282 -8.63 7.77 -10.93
C THR A 282 -7.91 7.36 -9.65
N ILE A 283 -8.25 6.17 -9.13
CA ILE A 283 -7.57 5.58 -7.97
C ILE A 283 -6.30 4.89 -8.47
N ARG A 284 -5.14 5.44 -8.08
CA ARG A 284 -3.84 4.87 -8.44
C ARG A 284 -3.45 3.73 -7.51
N ARG A 285 -3.77 3.89 -6.24
CA ARG A 285 -3.53 2.92 -5.18
C ARG A 285 -4.59 3.06 -4.10
N ALA A 286 -4.94 1.95 -3.46
CA ALA A 286 -5.81 1.95 -2.30
C ALA A 286 -5.32 0.93 -1.26
N GLU A 287 -5.42 1.31 0.00
CA GLU A 287 -5.25 0.46 1.18
C GLU A 287 -6.55 0.55 1.98
N ILE A 288 -7.30 -0.55 2.04
CA ILE A 288 -8.62 -0.63 2.66
C ILE A 288 -8.52 -1.54 3.86
N SER A 289 -9.04 -1.09 4.99
CA SER A 289 -9.07 -1.86 6.23
C SER A 289 -10.33 -1.56 7.01
N SER A 290 -11.04 -2.61 7.41
CA SER A 290 -12.15 -2.56 8.34
C SER A 290 -11.82 -3.41 9.55
N GLU A 291 -11.73 -2.77 10.71
CA GLU A 291 -11.43 -3.41 12.00
C GLU A 291 -12.33 -2.81 13.09
N ASP A 292 -12.90 -3.66 13.95
CA ASP A 292 -13.79 -3.27 15.05
C ASP A 292 -14.98 -2.37 14.67
N GLY A 293 -15.43 -2.46 13.41
CA GLY A 293 -16.53 -1.65 12.89
C GLY A 293 -16.13 -0.24 12.48
N GLU A 294 -14.85 0.11 12.48
CA GLU A 294 -14.31 1.30 11.83
C GLU A 294 -13.67 0.94 10.49
N ALA A 295 -14.01 1.70 9.44
CA ALA A 295 -13.31 1.70 8.17
C ALA A 295 -12.20 2.76 8.21
N VAL A 296 -10.98 2.37 7.86
CA VAL A 296 -9.82 3.24 7.67
C VAL A 296 -9.22 2.96 6.30
N ASP A 297 -9.62 3.78 5.34
CA ASP A 297 -9.27 3.59 3.94
C ASP A 297 -8.34 4.72 3.47
N THR A 298 -7.19 4.37 2.89
CA THR A 298 -6.28 5.33 2.28
C THR A 298 -6.29 5.17 0.76
N PHE A 299 -6.56 6.26 0.05
CA PHE A 299 -6.61 6.33 -1.41
C PHE A 299 -5.57 7.30 -1.95
N TYR A 300 -4.92 6.91 -3.04
CA TYR A 300 -3.98 7.74 -3.80
C TYR A 300 -4.62 8.05 -5.14
N LEU A 301 -4.93 9.32 -5.38
CA LEU A 301 -5.80 9.77 -6.46
C LEU A 301 -5.05 10.70 -7.41
N SER A 302 -5.40 10.63 -8.68
CA SER A 302 -4.97 11.56 -9.73
C SER A 302 -6.13 11.89 -10.66
N ASP A 303 -5.93 12.87 -11.54
CA ASP A 303 -6.78 12.98 -12.73
C ASP A 303 -6.56 11.77 -13.68
N PRO A 304 -7.37 11.60 -14.74
CA PRO A 304 -7.21 10.51 -15.71
C PRO A 304 -5.92 10.56 -16.54
N GLN A 305 -5.22 11.71 -16.54
CA GLN A 305 -3.94 11.91 -17.22
C GLN A 305 -2.74 11.67 -16.28
N GLY A 306 -2.97 11.42 -14.99
CA GLY A 306 -1.95 11.23 -13.97
C GLY A 306 -1.45 12.51 -13.30
N HIS A 307 -2.10 13.66 -13.52
CA HIS A 307 -1.74 14.90 -12.86
C HIS A 307 -2.35 15.02 -11.45
N PRO A 308 -1.78 15.90 -10.61
CA PRO A 308 -2.35 16.24 -9.32
C PRO A 308 -3.78 16.77 -9.40
N VAL A 309 -4.56 16.54 -8.34
CA VAL A 309 -5.99 16.90 -8.26
C VAL A 309 -6.15 18.37 -7.84
N GLU A 310 -6.93 19.14 -8.61
CA GLU A 310 -7.23 20.54 -8.31
C GLU A 310 -7.98 20.72 -6.97
N ALA A 311 -7.67 21.80 -6.24
CA ALA A 311 -8.28 22.13 -4.95
C ALA A 311 -9.81 22.18 -4.99
N LYS A 312 -10.40 22.68 -6.09
CA LYS A 312 -11.86 22.73 -6.26
C LYS A 312 -12.50 21.33 -6.23
N THR A 313 -11.84 20.34 -6.82
CA THR A 313 -12.30 18.95 -6.83
C THR A 313 -12.18 18.33 -5.45
N ILE A 314 -11.10 18.65 -4.71
CA ILE A 314 -10.92 18.21 -3.32
C ILE A 314 -12.08 18.72 -2.44
N GLU A 315 -12.43 20.00 -2.56
CA GLU A 315 -13.55 20.57 -1.81
C GLU A 315 -14.91 19.98 -2.20
N ALA A 316 -15.13 19.68 -3.49
CA ALA A 316 -16.35 19.01 -3.94
C ALA A 316 -16.50 17.60 -3.34
N ILE A 317 -15.39 16.86 -3.20
CA ILE A 317 -15.38 15.53 -2.60
C ILE A 317 -15.59 15.61 -1.09
N ARG A 318 -14.94 16.57 -0.41
CA ARG A 318 -15.17 16.84 1.02
C ARG A 318 -16.63 17.15 1.32
N ALA A 319 -17.28 17.93 0.48
CA ALA A 319 -18.70 18.25 0.63
C ALA A 319 -19.63 17.01 0.46
N GLN A 320 -19.23 16.03 -0.35
CA GLN A 320 -20.02 14.81 -0.60
C GLN A 320 -19.76 13.70 0.43
N ILE A 321 -18.50 13.49 0.83
CA ILE A 321 -18.10 12.45 1.80
C ILE A 321 -18.33 12.92 3.24
N GLY A 322 -18.15 14.22 3.49
CA GLY A 322 -18.19 14.84 4.81
C GLY A 322 -16.81 15.21 5.33
N GLU A 323 -16.66 16.45 5.82
CA GLU A 323 -15.38 16.98 6.31
C GLU A 323 -14.82 16.22 7.51
N ALA A 324 -15.68 15.70 8.39
CA ALA A 324 -15.27 14.93 9.56
C ALA A 324 -14.76 13.52 9.21
N THR A 325 -15.08 13.04 8.01
CA THR A 325 -14.80 11.68 7.54
C THR A 325 -13.59 11.62 6.61
N LEU A 326 -13.30 12.71 5.89
CA LEU A 326 -12.25 12.75 4.88
C LEU A 326 -11.07 13.64 5.30
N ARG A 327 -9.92 13.02 5.54
CA ARG A 327 -8.66 13.71 5.81
C ARG A 327 -7.76 13.74 4.57
N VAL A 328 -7.21 14.90 4.25
CA VAL A 328 -6.16 15.03 3.22
C VAL A 328 -4.80 14.86 3.91
N LYS A 329 -4.03 13.83 3.54
CA LYS A 329 -2.69 13.55 4.10
C LYS A 329 -1.58 14.19 3.29
N ASN A 330 -1.70 14.18 1.96
CA ASN A 330 -0.72 14.76 1.04
C ASN A 330 -1.44 15.41 -0.15
N ASN A 331 -1.05 16.63 -0.52
CA ASN A 331 -1.57 17.36 -1.67
C ASN A 331 -0.41 17.99 -2.47
N PRO A 332 -0.07 17.48 -3.66
CA PRO A 332 1.03 18.00 -4.47
C PRO A 332 0.84 19.45 -4.96
N LEU A 333 -0.38 19.98 -4.94
CA LEU A 333 -0.70 21.36 -5.36
C LEU A 333 -0.90 22.32 -4.18
N ALA A 334 -0.75 21.85 -2.93
CA ALA A 334 -0.69 22.77 -1.81
C ALA A 334 0.62 23.55 -1.92
N ASP A 335 0.53 24.87 -2.12
CA ASP A 335 1.68 25.77 -2.15
C ASP A 335 2.57 25.51 -0.92
N ASP A 336 3.89 25.42 -1.13
CA ASP A 336 4.92 25.38 -0.08
C ASP A 336 5.09 26.79 0.55
N GLY A 337 3.95 27.41 0.84
CA GLY A 337 3.77 28.79 1.24
C GLY A 337 3.54 28.90 2.73
N GLY A 338 4.62 28.76 3.50
CA GLY A 338 4.70 29.27 4.86
C GLY A 338 4.83 28.20 5.93
N SER A 339 6.01 28.18 6.56
CA SER A 339 6.14 27.77 7.94
C SER A 339 5.12 28.55 8.80
N SER A 340 4.07 27.89 9.26
CA SER A 340 3.43 28.24 10.51
C SER A 340 3.65 27.09 11.48
N SER A 341 4.65 27.30 12.33
CA SER A 341 4.79 26.66 13.62
C SER A 341 3.46 26.71 14.38
N ASP A 342 2.87 25.55 14.65
CA ASP A 342 2.09 25.36 15.87
C ASP A 342 2.93 24.53 16.83
N VAL A 343 3.77 25.25 17.58
CA VAL A 343 4.32 24.78 18.84
C VAL A 343 3.27 25.10 19.91
N ALA A 344 2.57 24.09 20.40
CA ALA A 344 2.06 24.03 21.77
C ALA A 344 1.77 22.55 22.07
N ALA A 345 2.68 21.87 22.76
CA ALA A 345 2.67 21.72 24.21
C ALA A 345 1.56 20.77 24.69
N GLY A 346 1.97 19.81 25.51
CA GLY A 346 1.19 18.62 25.82
C GLY A 346 -0.16 18.85 26.48
N SER A 347 -0.97 17.81 26.29
CA SER A 347 -1.98 17.30 27.22
C SER A 347 -3.31 18.05 27.32
N THR A 348 -4.35 17.23 27.22
CA THR A 348 -5.74 17.35 27.73
C THR A 348 -6.83 17.85 26.78
N ALA A 349 -7.74 16.90 26.52
CA ALA A 349 -9.11 17.02 26.06
C ALA A 349 -9.90 18.16 26.71
N PHE A 350 -10.86 18.76 26.00
CA PHE A 350 -12.16 19.27 26.50
C PHE A 350 -13.07 19.50 25.26
N LEU A 351 -14.16 18.77 25.03
CA LEU A 351 -15.49 18.81 25.66
C LEU A 351 -16.11 20.21 25.79
N PHE A 352 -17.27 20.37 25.14
CA PHE A 352 -18.14 21.54 25.11
C PHE A 352 -18.52 22.07 26.50
N GLY A 353 -18.73 23.40 26.61
CA GLY A 353 -19.43 23.97 27.75
C GLY A 353 -19.44 25.49 27.75
N ASN A 354 -20.55 26.09 27.33
CA ASN A 354 -20.83 27.51 27.51
C ASN A 354 -21.51 27.74 28.88
N LEU A 355 -21.15 28.87 29.50
CA LEU A 355 -22.03 29.76 30.28
C LEU A 355 -22.22 29.58 31.83
N PHE A 356 -21.89 30.69 32.51
CA PHE A 356 -22.34 31.24 33.81
C PHE A 356 -21.58 30.98 35.13
N LYS A 357 -20.93 32.08 35.58
CA LYS A 357 -20.98 32.75 36.90
C LYS A 357 -21.24 31.90 38.16
N PHE A 358 -20.33 31.94 39.14
CA PHE A 358 -20.44 32.82 40.34
C PHE A 358 -19.20 32.71 41.26
N TYR A 359 -19.01 33.77 42.05
CA TYR A 359 -17.93 34.11 42.97
C TYR A 359 -17.92 33.29 44.29
N ARG A 360 -16.72 32.87 44.74
CA ARG A 360 -16.14 32.93 46.12
C ARG A 360 -16.86 32.18 47.30
N PRO A 361 -16.22 32.01 48.49
CA PRO A 361 -14.97 31.32 48.81
C PRO A 361 -15.08 30.51 50.16
N PHE A 362 -13.92 30.09 50.69
CA PHE A 362 -13.58 29.79 52.10
C PHE A 362 -13.22 28.35 52.50
N GLN A 363 -11.97 28.27 52.99
CA GLN A 363 -11.51 27.60 54.21
C GLN A 363 -11.43 26.07 54.28
N ASN A 364 -10.17 25.62 54.38
CA ASN A 364 -9.52 25.12 55.60
C ASN A 364 -9.00 23.67 55.58
N PHE A 365 -7.70 23.61 55.88
CA PHE A 365 -6.92 22.61 56.64
C PHE A 365 -6.94 21.13 56.26
N GLY A 366 -5.72 20.59 56.14
CA GLY A 366 -5.48 19.15 56.26
C GLY A 366 -4.08 18.72 55.86
N LEU A 367 -3.06 19.22 56.56
CA LEU A 367 -1.71 18.64 56.56
C LEU A 367 -1.77 17.21 57.14
N ILE A 368 -1.28 16.20 56.42
CA ILE A 368 -0.60 15.04 57.01
C ILE A 368 0.63 14.70 56.15
N LYS A 369 1.75 14.58 56.85
CA LYS A 369 3.11 14.30 56.39
C LYS A 369 3.44 12.83 56.65
N LEU A 370 4.33 12.27 55.81
CA LEU A 370 5.31 11.20 56.09
C LEU A 370 4.75 9.80 56.37
N TYR A 371 5.30 8.71 55.81
CA TYR A 371 6.71 8.40 55.61
C TYR A 371 7.10 8.09 54.17
#